data_AF-A0A2X3K456-F1
#
_entry.id   AF-A0A2X3K456-F1
#
_cell.length_a   1.000
_cell.length_b   1.000
_cell.length_c   1.000
_cell.angle_alpha   90.00
_cell.angle_beta   90.00
_cell.angle_gamma   90.00
#
_symmetry.space_group_name_H-M   'P 1'
#
loop_
_entity.id
_entity.type
_entity.pdbx_description
1 polymer ?
#
loop_
_entity_poly.entity_id
_entity_poly.type
_entity_poly.pdbx_seq_one_letter_code
_entity_poly.pdbx_strand_id
1 'polypeptide(L)'
;MTRWLVLGLLLTVGVAGLAQDQETTKTVGDQLLTFIQSAADLLGKGLVELVNLVLPEGREVSSDLAQPLGYLGLITVILLLFGIIEAARKVIWIVVIVGWVLLVVRIILDALHVA
;
A
#
# COMPACT_ATOMS: atom_id res chain seq x y z
N MET A 1 0.09 -52.76 18.08
CA MET A 1 -0.45 -52.21 16.81
C MET A 1 -0.84 -50.73 16.90
N THR A 2 -1.20 -50.21 18.07
CA THR A 2 -1.64 -48.82 18.30
C THR A 2 -0.58 -47.73 18.04
N ARG A 3 0.72 -48.04 18.19
CA ARG A 3 1.81 -47.05 18.05
C ARG A 3 2.04 -46.57 16.60
N TRP A 4 1.65 -47.35 15.61
CA TRP A 4 1.81 -47.01 14.19
C TRP A 4 0.68 -46.11 13.68
N LEU A 5 -0.53 -46.20 14.27
CA LEU A 5 -1.66 -45.33 13.94
C LEU A 5 -1.44 -43.89 14.43
N VAL A 6 -0.79 -43.72 15.59
CA VAL A 6 -0.50 -42.38 16.14
C VAL A 6 0.55 -41.65 15.30
N LEU A 7 1.54 -42.36 14.74
CA LEU A 7 2.52 -41.76 13.82
C LEU A 7 1.87 -41.34 12.48
N GLY A 8 0.95 -42.14 11.94
CA GLY A 8 0.22 -41.80 10.73
C GLY A 8 -0.69 -40.56 10.90
N LEU A 9 -1.33 -40.43 12.07
CA LEU A 9 -2.21 -39.30 12.38
C LEU A 9 -1.44 -37.99 12.62
N LEU A 10 -0.24 -38.06 13.20
CA LEU A 10 0.60 -36.87 13.41
C LEU A 10 1.21 -36.33 12.10
N LEU A 11 1.47 -37.20 11.12
CA LEU A 11 1.99 -36.78 9.81
C LEU A 11 0.91 -36.13 8.93
N THR A 12 -0.34 -36.54 9.02
CA THR A 12 -1.43 -35.93 8.22
C THR A 12 -1.84 -34.55 8.73
N VAL A 13 -1.81 -34.33 10.05
CA VAL A 13 -2.13 -33.02 10.65
C VAL A 13 -1.05 -31.98 10.37
N GLY A 14 0.24 -32.38 10.36
CA GLY A 14 1.34 -31.48 10.03
C GLY A 14 1.37 -31.02 8.57
N VAL A 15 0.95 -31.88 7.63
CA VAL A 15 0.88 -31.54 6.19
C VAL A 15 -0.34 -30.68 5.86
N ALA A 16 -1.48 -30.89 6.54
CA ALA A 16 -2.69 -30.08 6.33
C ALA A 16 -2.48 -28.61 6.71
N GLY A 17 -1.72 -28.33 7.79
CA GLY A 17 -1.40 -26.95 8.20
C GLY A 17 -0.55 -26.17 7.20
N LEU A 18 0.34 -26.83 6.44
CA LEU A 18 1.17 -26.21 5.41
C LEU A 18 0.44 -26.07 4.06
N ALA A 19 -0.55 -26.93 3.78
CA ALA A 19 -1.39 -26.83 2.59
C ALA A 19 -2.35 -25.64 2.66
N GLN A 20 -2.88 -25.34 3.85
CA GLN A 20 -3.84 -24.24 4.06
C GLN A 20 -3.21 -22.85 3.84
N ASP A 21 -1.92 -22.70 4.16
CA ASP A 21 -1.15 -21.46 3.95
C ASP A 21 -0.90 -21.20 2.45
N GLN A 22 -0.73 -22.27 1.67
CA GLN A 22 -0.47 -22.19 0.23
C GLN A 22 -1.70 -21.87 -0.62
N GLU A 23 -2.91 -22.15 -0.11
CA GLU A 23 -4.16 -21.74 -0.75
C GLU A 23 -4.48 -20.28 -0.41
N THR A 24 -4.35 -19.90 0.87
CA THR A 24 -4.59 -18.54 1.37
C THR A 24 -3.66 -17.50 0.73
N THR A 25 -2.37 -17.80 0.60
CA THR A 25 -1.39 -16.89 -0.03
C THR A 25 -1.65 -16.67 -1.52
N LYS A 26 -2.09 -17.70 -2.25
CA LYS A 26 -2.50 -17.56 -3.65
C LYS A 26 -3.73 -16.65 -3.78
N THR A 27 -4.72 -16.80 -2.89
CA THR A 27 -5.93 -15.97 -2.94
C THR A 27 -5.63 -14.50 -2.68
N VAL A 28 -4.78 -14.19 -1.70
CA VAL A 28 -4.40 -12.80 -1.38
C VAL A 28 -3.59 -12.18 -2.51
N GLY A 29 -2.64 -12.93 -3.10
CA GLY A 29 -1.85 -12.47 -4.24
C GLY A 29 -2.71 -12.17 -5.47
N ASP A 30 -3.63 -13.08 -5.82
CA ASP A 30 -4.56 -12.91 -6.94
C ASP A 30 -5.51 -11.74 -6.73
N GLN A 31 -5.99 -11.55 -5.50
CA GLN A 31 -6.87 -10.44 -5.15
C GLN A 31 -6.14 -9.09 -5.26
N LEU A 32 -4.87 -9.02 -4.84
CA LEU A 32 -4.04 -7.84 -4.99
C LEU A 32 -3.71 -7.55 -6.47
N LEU A 33 -3.37 -8.57 -7.26
CA LEU A 33 -3.14 -8.43 -8.70
C LEU A 33 -4.38 -7.90 -9.41
N THR A 34 -5.54 -8.47 -9.08
CA THR A 34 -6.84 -8.04 -9.64
C THR A 34 -7.13 -6.58 -9.27
N PHE A 35 -6.83 -6.18 -8.04
CA PHE A 35 -6.99 -4.79 -7.60
C PHE A 35 -6.07 -3.84 -8.38
N ILE A 36 -4.79 -4.18 -8.52
CA ILE A 36 -3.81 -3.38 -9.28
C ILE A 36 -4.23 -3.28 -10.75
N GLN A 37 -4.65 -4.39 -11.36
CA GLN A 37 -5.08 -4.43 -12.75
C GLN A 37 -6.34 -3.59 -12.97
N SER A 38 -7.32 -3.68 -12.08
CA SER A 38 -8.53 -2.84 -12.10
C SER A 38 -8.19 -1.35 -11.94
N ALA A 39 -7.30 -1.01 -11.00
CA ALA A 39 -6.88 0.37 -10.78
C ALA A 39 -6.13 0.95 -11.99
N ALA A 40 -5.23 0.15 -12.59
CA ALA A 40 -4.50 0.52 -13.80
C ALA A 40 -5.47 0.73 -14.98
N ASP A 41 -6.43 -0.16 -15.20
CA ASP A 41 -7.40 -0.03 -16.30
C ASP A 41 -8.29 1.22 -16.12
N LEU A 42 -8.73 1.51 -14.90
CA LEU A 42 -9.53 2.70 -14.60
C LEU A 42 -8.73 4.00 -14.80
N LEU A 43 -7.51 4.06 -14.25
CA LEU A 43 -6.62 5.21 -14.45
C LEU A 43 -6.26 5.39 -15.91
N GLY A 44 -5.97 4.30 -16.62
CA GLY A 44 -5.60 4.28 -18.03
C GLY A 44 -6.70 4.85 -18.92
N LYS A 45 -7.93 4.38 -18.72
CA LYS A 45 -9.11 4.89 -19.44
C LYS A 45 -9.36 6.37 -19.13
N GLY A 46 -9.33 6.74 -17.85
CA GLY A 46 -9.53 8.12 -17.44
C GLY A 46 -8.47 9.07 -18.02
N LEU A 47 -7.21 8.64 -18.07
CA LEU A 47 -6.13 9.43 -18.66
C LEU A 47 -6.28 9.55 -20.18
N VAL A 48 -6.62 8.46 -20.89
CA VAL A 48 -6.87 8.51 -22.34
C VAL A 48 -8.04 9.42 -22.67
N GLU A 49 -9.13 9.37 -21.89
CA GLU A 49 -10.28 10.25 -22.05
C GLU A 49 -9.92 11.72 -21.78
N LEU A 50 -9.15 11.99 -20.73
CA LEU A 50 -8.67 13.34 -20.41
C LEU A 50 -7.77 13.91 -21.51
N VAL A 51 -6.92 13.06 -22.09
CA VAL A 51 -6.04 13.43 -23.20
C VAL A 51 -6.87 13.69 -24.46
N ASN A 52 -7.80 12.79 -24.81
CA ASN A 52 -8.67 12.95 -25.99
C ASN A 52 -9.61 14.17 -25.87
N LEU A 53 -9.93 14.65 -24.67
CA LEU A 53 -10.66 15.91 -24.47
C LEU A 53 -9.87 17.14 -24.94
N VAL A 54 -8.53 17.09 -24.85
CA VAL A 54 -7.63 18.19 -25.19
C VAL A 54 -7.11 18.08 -26.63
N LEU A 55 -7.09 16.87 -27.20
CA LEU A 55 -6.62 16.68 -28.57
C LEU A 55 -7.67 17.11 -29.62
N PRO A 56 -7.23 17.71 -30.74
CA PRO A 56 -8.12 18.02 -31.85
C PRO A 56 -8.63 16.73 -32.51
N GLU A 57 -9.88 16.79 -33.00
CA GLU A 57 -10.57 15.71 -33.69
C GLU A 57 -9.66 15.10 -34.78
N GLY A 58 -9.46 13.78 -34.72
CA GLY A 58 -8.60 13.03 -35.66
C GLY A 58 -7.17 12.73 -35.19
N ARG A 59 -6.76 13.14 -33.98
CA ARG A 59 -5.49 12.69 -33.35
C ARG A 59 -5.69 11.88 -32.07
N GLU A 60 -6.85 11.25 -31.91
CA GLU A 60 -7.19 10.50 -30.71
C GLU A 60 -6.14 9.43 -30.37
N VAL A 61 -5.84 9.32 -29.09
CA VAL A 61 -4.97 8.28 -28.56
C VAL A 61 -5.75 6.97 -28.58
N SER A 62 -5.15 5.94 -29.20
CA SER A 62 -5.74 4.61 -29.29
C SER A 62 -6.02 4.04 -27.90
N SER A 63 -7.17 3.38 -27.74
CA SER A 63 -7.56 2.69 -26.51
C SER A 63 -6.59 1.59 -26.08
N ASP A 64 -5.79 1.06 -27.00
CA ASP A 64 -4.75 0.07 -26.70
C ASP A 64 -3.64 0.62 -25.80
N LEU A 65 -3.42 1.94 -25.84
CA LEU A 65 -2.46 2.62 -24.98
C LEU A 65 -3.01 2.86 -23.56
N ALA A 66 -4.31 2.67 -23.33
CA ALA A 66 -4.91 2.89 -22.02
C ALA A 66 -4.25 2.04 -20.94
N GLN A 67 -3.99 0.75 -21.22
CA GLN A 67 -3.44 -0.16 -20.21
C GLN A 67 -1.98 0.19 -19.83
N PRO A 68 -1.02 0.36 -20.76
CA PRO A 68 0.33 0.83 -20.43
C PRO A 68 0.35 2.19 -19.73
N LEU A 69 -0.48 3.14 -20.19
CA LEU A 69 -0.60 4.47 -19.59
C LEU A 69 -1.17 4.40 -18.17
N GLY A 70 -2.11 3.49 -17.94
CA GLY A 70 -2.72 3.20 -16.64
C GLY A 70 -1.72 2.70 -15.61
N TYR A 71 -0.85 1.75 -15.99
CA TYR A 71 0.24 1.29 -15.11
C TYR A 71 1.25 2.41 -14.80
N LEU A 72 1.63 3.21 -15.79
CA LEU A 72 2.52 4.36 -15.60
C LEU A 72 1.89 5.39 -14.65
N GLY A 73 0.62 5.70 -14.85
CA GLY A 73 -0.16 6.59 -14.01
C GLY A 73 -0.28 6.07 -12.59
N LEU A 74 -0.57 4.78 -12.41
CA LEU A 74 -0.68 4.14 -11.11
C LEU A 74 0.64 4.24 -10.34
N ILE A 75 1.77 3.91 -10.96
CA ILE A 75 3.09 4.05 -10.33
C ILE A 75 3.37 5.51 -9.97
N THR A 76 3.03 6.45 -10.86
CA THR A 76 3.21 7.88 -10.62
C THR A 76 2.40 8.35 -9.40
N VAL A 77 1.13 7.93 -9.28
CA VAL A 77 0.28 8.22 -8.12
C VAL A 77 0.86 7.63 -6.84
N ILE A 78 1.33 6.38 -6.89
CA ILE A 78 1.96 5.73 -5.74
C ILE A 78 3.22 6.48 -5.31
N LEU A 79 4.10 6.84 -6.24
CA LEU A 79 5.31 7.59 -5.98
C LEU A 79 5.00 8.98 -5.38
N LEU A 80 4.00 9.66 -5.93
CA LEU A 80 3.56 10.96 -5.44
C LEU A 80 3.02 10.83 -4.01
N LEU A 81 2.21 9.81 -3.73
CA LEU A 81 1.66 9.55 -2.40
C LEU A 81 2.77 9.27 -1.38
N PHE A 82 3.74 8.42 -1.73
CA PHE A 82 4.91 8.15 -0.89
C PHE A 82 5.74 9.41 -0.65
N GLY A 83 5.97 10.23 -1.68
CA GLY A 83 6.70 11.50 -1.54
C GLY A 83 6.01 12.47 -0.57
N ILE A 84 4.69 12.58 -0.63
CA ILE A 84 3.91 13.39 0.33
C ILE A 84 4.03 12.83 1.74
N ILE A 85 3.92 11.51 1.91
CA ILE A 85 4.06 10.86 3.23
C ILE A 85 5.44 11.10 3.83
N GLU A 86 6.50 11.06 3.02
CA GLU A 86 7.86 11.32 3.47
C GLU A 86 8.03 12.78 3.95
N ALA A 87 7.48 13.74 3.19
CA ALA A 87 7.44 15.14 3.60
C ALA A 87 6.64 15.32 4.90
N ALA A 88 5.47 14.68 5.00
CA ALA A 88 4.64 14.70 6.20
C ALA A 88 5.37 14.14 7.43
N ARG A 89 6.11 13.03 7.26
CA ARG A 89 6.93 12.44 8.33
C ARG A 89 7.93 13.45 8.89
N LYS A 90 8.61 14.21 8.02
CA LYS A 90 9.59 15.23 8.45
C LYS A 90 8.92 16.32 9.29
N VAL A 91 7.75 16.80 8.86
CA VAL A 91 6.98 17.83 9.58
C VAL A 91 6.49 17.31 10.93
N ILE A 92 5.92 16.11 10.98
CA ILE A 92 5.45 15.47 12.21
C ILE A 92 6.59 15.39 13.22
N TRP A 93 7.79 14.99 12.79
CA TRP A 93 8.93 14.85 13.69
C TRP A 93 9.37 16.19 14.30
N ILE A 94 9.33 17.27 13.51
CA ILE A 94 9.59 18.64 14.00
C ILE A 94 8.56 19.01 15.07
N VAL A 95 7.27 18.80 14.81
CA VAL A 95 6.19 19.10 15.76
C VAL A 95 6.36 18.30 17.05
N VAL A 96 6.70 17.02 16.95
CA VAL A 96 6.95 16.15 18.10
C VAL A 96 8.12 16.68 18.94
N ILE A 97 9.25 17.01 18.32
CA ILE A 97 10.41 17.58 19.04
C ILE A 97 10.05 18.89 19.72
N VAL A 98 9.37 19.80 19.02
CA VAL A 98 8.95 21.09 19.58
C VAL A 98 8.02 20.85 20.77
N GLY A 99 7.04 19.95 20.64
CA GLY A 99 6.15 19.57 21.74
C GLY A 99 6.90 19.04 22.95
N TRP A 100 7.89 18.17 22.74
CA TRP A 100 8.75 17.67 23.81
C TRP A 100 9.57 18.77 24.48
N VAL A 101 10.22 19.64 23.71
CA VAL A 101 11.01 20.76 24.25
C VAL A 101 10.14 21.69 25.10
N LEU A 102 8.95 22.06 24.60
CA LEU A 102 8.02 22.90 25.34
C LEU A 102 7.53 22.24 26.63
N LEU A 103 7.29 20.92 26.60
CA LEU A 103 6.94 20.17 27.81
C LEU A 103 8.07 20.17 28.83
N VAL A 104 9.30 19.94 28.39
CA VAL A 104 10.48 19.96 29.27
C VAL A 104 10.68 21.34 29.88
N VAL A 105 10.58 22.42 29.09
CA VAL A 105 10.66 23.80 29.59
C VAL A 105 9.59 24.03 30.66
N ARG A 106 8.35 23.62 30.38
CA ARG A 106 7.26 23.73 31.35
C ARG A 106 7.55 23.00 32.66
N ILE A 107 8.01 21.75 32.58
CA ILE A 107 8.37 20.95 33.76
C ILE A 107 9.47 21.63 34.58
N ILE A 108 10.47 22.22 33.92
CA ILE A 108 11.57 22.93 34.59
C ILE A 108 11.05 24.19 35.29
N LEU A 109 10.21 24.99 34.62
CA LEU A 109 9.64 26.20 35.21
C LEU A 109 8.75 25.88 36.42
N ASP A 110 7.90 24.86 36.31
CA ASP A 110 7.07 24.35 37.41
C ASP A 110 7.95 23.87 38.58
N ALA A 111 9.03 23.13 38.30
CA ALA A 111 9.96 22.63 39.33
C ALA A 111 10.75 23.76 40.02
N LEU A 112 11.10 24.83 39.29
CA LEU A 112 11.85 25.96 39.81
C LEU A 112 10.99 26.93 40.63
N HIS A 113 9.68 26.66 40.77
CA HIS A 113 8.71 27.58 41.40
C HIS A 113 8.78 29.01 40.81
N VAL A 114 9.08 29.12 39.51
CA VAL A 114 8.85 30.37 38.75
C VAL A 114 7.39 30.33 38.31
N ALA A 115 6.50 30.51 39.27
CA ALA A 115 5.07 30.76 39.12
C ALA A 115 4.55 31.50 40.35
#